data_AF-A0A8J3WFC3-F1
#
_entry.id   AF-A0A8J3WFC3-F1
#
_cell.length_a   1.000
_cell.length_b   1.000
_cell.length_c   1.000
_cell.angle_alpha   90.00
_cell.angle_beta   90.00
_cell.angle_gamma   90.00
#
_symmetry.space_group_name_H-M   'P 1'
#
loop_
_entity.id
_entity.type
_entity.pdbx_description
1 polymer ?
#
loop_
_entity_poly.entity_id
_entity_poly.type
_entity_poly.pdbx_seq_one_letter_code
_entity_poly.pdbx_strand_id
1 'polypeptide(L)'
;MRLFICAAALATASVAATGCGVTTGKPVAQAPAGPAGGTVQAGPSGESTIRAGRTESDPAGTARAEEANPAGTARAGETPAETPVEVSPAQHRILLDQCRYADTPALRERCRSAAENDYRTGEENPSLDCRTYSGVSVCGVLPLSERERKCAETAAAGGLPSRRAEVECYVSP
;
A
#
# COMPACT_ATOMS: atom_id res chain seq x y z
N MET A 1 50.53 -11.02 5.90
CA MET A 1 50.38 -12.18 5.00
C MET A 1 50.61 -13.46 5.77
N ARG A 2 49.55 -14.21 6.07
CA ARG A 2 49.56 -15.67 6.33
C ARG A 2 48.10 -16.14 6.26
N LEU A 3 47.75 -16.55 5.04
CA LEU A 3 46.59 -17.36 4.68
C LEU A 3 46.86 -18.82 5.10
N PHE A 4 45.82 -19.66 4.97
CA PHE A 4 45.74 -21.12 5.11
C PHE A 4 45.09 -21.64 6.41
N ILE A 5 44.09 -22.51 6.44
CA ILE A 5 43.05 -23.00 5.51
C ILE A 5 42.23 -24.04 6.32
N CYS A 6 40.94 -24.17 6.00
CA CYS A 6 40.03 -25.33 6.20
C CYS A 6 39.86 -25.97 7.59
N ALA A 7 38.60 -26.14 8.00
CA ALA A 7 37.88 -27.38 7.73
C ALA A 7 36.39 -27.24 8.06
N ALA A 8 35.57 -27.60 7.08
CA ALA A 8 34.15 -27.81 7.23
C ALA A 8 33.89 -29.04 8.14
N ALA A 9 32.91 -28.93 9.02
CA ALA A 9 32.26 -30.09 9.61
C ALA A 9 30.75 -29.94 9.39
N LEU A 10 30.25 -30.66 8.39
CA LEU A 10 28.84 -31.03 8.27
C LEU A 10 28.46 -31.85 9.51
N ALA A 11 27.36 -31.47 10.16
CA ALA A 11 26.62 -32.37 11.03
C ALA A 11 25.16 -32.40 10.60
N THR A 12 24.77 -33.59 10.17
CA THR A 12 23.49 -34.04 9.65
C THR A 12 22.41 -34.14 10.73
N ALA A 13 21.20 -33.75 10.33
CA ALA A 13 19.87 -34.29 10.65
C ALA A 13 19.57 -34.87 12.05
N SER A 14 18.46 -34.40 12.64
CA SER A 14 17.54 -35.28 13.37
C SER A 14 16.12 -34.70 13.31
N VAL A 15 15.26 -35.44 12.60
CA VAL A 15 13.80 -35.32 12.58
C VAL A 15 13.27 -35.93 13.87
N ALA A 16 12.41 -35.21 14.59
CA ALA A 16 11.54 -35.79 15.60
C ALA A 16 10.14 -35.22 15.41
N ALA A 17 9.33 -35.96 14.66
CA ALA A 17 7.89 -35.83 14.61
C ALA A 17 7.30 -36.67 15.75
N THR A 18 6.71 -36.06 16.78
CA THR A 18 5.74 -36.72 17.66
C THR A 18 4.90 -35.67 18.38
N GLY A 19 3.57 -35.71 18.20
CA GLY A 19 2.67 -34.84 18.95
C GLY A 19 1.24 -34.82 18.40
N CYS A 20 0.56 -35.97 18.41
CA CYS A 20 -0.88 -36.04 18.21
C CYS A 20 -1.59 -35.33 19.38
N GLY A 21 -2.14 -34.14 19.13
CA GLY A 21 -3.07 -33.45 20.02
C GLY A 21 -4.44 -33.34 19.37
N VAL A 22 -5.31 -34.34 19.60
CA VAL A 22 -6.73 -34.30 19.24
C VAL A 22 -7.44 -33.43 20.27
N THR A 23 -7.82 -32.21 19.90
CA THR A 23 -8.74 -31.38 20.69
C THR A 23 -10.14 -31.48 20.08
N THR A 24 -11.00 -32.28 20.70
CA THR A 24 -12.43 -32.32 20.39
C THR A 24 -13.10 -31.07 20.96
N GLY A 25 -13.13 -30.00 20.18
CA GLY A 25 -13.78 -28.73 20.51
C GLY A 25 -14.88 -28.40 19.52
N LYS A 26 -16.13 -28.58 19.96
CA LYS A 26 -17.40 -28.30 19.28
C LYS A 26 -17.58 -26.81 18.97
N PRO A 27 -17.98 -26.44 17.75
CA PRO A 27 -18.95 -25.35 17.61
C PRO A 27 -20.21 -25.79 16.85
N VAL A 28 -21.35 -25.50 17.48
CA VAL A 28 -22.70 -25.59 16.92
C VAL A 28 -22.82 -24.52 15.84
N ALA A 29 -22.97 -24.93 14.58
CA ALA A 29 -23.41 -24.05 13.50
C ALA A 29 -24.88 -24.33 13.21
N GLN A 30 -25.73 -23.57 13.88
CA GLN A 30 -27.16 -23.47 13.62
C GLN A 30 -27.34 -22.55 12.40
N ALA A 31 -27.82 -23.11 11.29
CA ALA A 31 -28.19 -22.36 10.11
C ALA A 31 -29.52 -21.63 10.33
N PRO A 32 -29.61 -20.32 10.05
CA PRO A 32 -30.89 -19.70 9.76
C PRO A 32 -31.20 -19.80 8.26
N ALA A 33 -32.35 -20.41 7.97
CA ALA A 33 -33.07 -20.26 6.72
C ALA A 33 -33.59 -18.82 6.58
N GLY A 34 -33.49 -18.24 5.38
CA GLY A 34 -34.06 -16.94 5.04
C GLY A 34 -33.84 -16.59 3.56
N PRO A 35 -34.75 -15.83 2.93
CA PRO A 35 -35.47 -16.36 1.78
C PRO A 35 -35.04 -15.84 0.41
N ALA A 36 -35.56 -16.54 -0.59
CA ALA A 36 -35.64 -16.18 -1.99
C ALA A 36 -36.27 -14.82 -2.27
N GLY A 37 -35.86 -14.22 -3.39
CA GLY A 37 -36.69 -13.31 -4.19
C GLY A 37 -36.08 -11.94 -4.43
N GLY A 38 -36.12 -11.49 -5.70
CA GLY A 38 -36.22 -10.06 -5.99
C GLY A 38 -35.27 -9.49 -7.04
N THR A 39 -35.59 -9.76 -8.31
CA THR A 39 -35.57 -8.79 -9.43
C THR A 39 -34.31 -8.00 -9.76
N VAL A 40 -33.70 -8.42 -10.88
CA VAL A 40 -32.92 -7.58 -11.79
C VAL A 40 -33.84 -6.48 -12.34
N GLN A 41 -33.51 -5.22 -12.07
CA GLN A 41 -34.13 -4.07 -12.73
C GLN A 41 -33.07 -3.41 -13.62
N ALA A 42 -33.08 -3.80 -14.90
CA ALA A 42 -32.47 -3.04 -15.98
C ALA A 42 -33.30 -1.78 -16.23
N GLY A 43 -32.65 -0.62 -16.20
CA GLY A 43 -33.24 0.68 -16.51
C GLY A 43 -32.30 1.50 -17.40
N PRO A 44 -32.82 2.42 -18.21
CA PRO A 44 -32.39 2.62 -19.59
C PRO A 44 -31.21 3.57 -19.79
N SER A 45 -30.51 3.31 -20.90
CA SER A 45 -29.57 4.19 -21.58
C SER A 45 -30.14 5.61 -21.76
N GLY A 46 -29.57 6.56 -21.04
CA GLY A 46 -29.76 7.99 -21.27
C GLY A 46 -28.70 8.50 -22.25
N GLU A 47 -29.13 8.68 -23.49
CA GLU A 47 -28.47 9.46 -24.52
C GLU A 47 -28.30 10.91 -24.03
N SER A 48 -27.05 11.41 -23.93
CA SER A 48 -26.79 12.81 -23.61
C SER A 48 -25.81 13.39 -24.62
N THR A 49 -26.39 13.93 -25.69
CA THR A 49 -25.72 14.74 -26.70
C THR A 49 -25.29 16.08 -26.09
N ILE A 50 -24.05 16.17 -25.63
CA ILE A 50 -23.44 17.47 -25.29
C ILE A 50 -22.88 18.11 -26.56
N ARG A 51 -23.71 19.03 -27.04
CA ARG A 51 -23.49 20.20 -27.88
C ARG A 51 -22.04 20.72 -27.89
N ALA A 52 -21.49 20.80 -29.10
CA ALA A 52 -20.31 21.58 -29.42
C ALA A 52 -20.51 23.06 -29.05
N GLY A 53 -19.64 23.56 -28.16
CA GLY A 53 -19.46 24.98 -27.89
C GLY A 53 -17.99 25.33 -28.12
N ARG A 54 -17.66 25.66 -29.36
CA ARG A 54 -16.36 26.21 -29.76
C ARG A 54 -16.42 27.71 -29.49
N THR A 55 -15.84 28.17 -28.38
CA THR A 55 -15.55 29.59 -28.16
C THR A 55 -14.11 29.85 -28.57
N GLU A 56 -13.98 30.46 -29.74
CA GLU A 56 -12.85 31.30 -30.14
C GLU A 56 -12.45 32.22 -28.98
N SER A 57 -11.16 32.29 -28.69
CA SER A 57 -10.60 33.34 -27.84
C SER A 57 -9.22 33.70 -28.38
N ASP A 58 -9.20 34.85 -29.06
CA ASP A 58 -8.03 35.58 -29.53
C ASP A 58 -6.93 35.73 -28.48
N PRO A 59 -5.64 35.67 -28.89
CA PRO A 59 -4.55 36.24 -28.13
C PRO A 59 -4.03 37.53 -28.80
N ALA A 60 -4.26 38.69 -28.17
CA ALA A 60 -3.54 39.91 -28.53
C ALA A 60 -3.44 40.91 -27.37
N GLY A 61 -2.18 41.21 -26.98
CA GLY A 61 -1.75 42.43 -26.26
C GLY A 61 -2.14 42.48 -24.78
N THR A 62 -1.31 42.91 -23.83
CA THR A 62 -0.27 43.95 -23.90
C THR A 62 0.60 43.87 -22.64
N ALA A 63 1.87 44.19 -22.82
CA ALA A 63 2.86 44.38 -21.76
C ALA A 63 2.63 45.66 -20.93
N ARG A 64 3.09 45.62 -19.67
CA ARG A 64 3.75 46.70 -18.88
C ARG A 64 4.22 46.07 -17.55
N ALA A 65 5.52 45.86 -17.35
CA ALA A 65 6.46 46.74 -16.64
C ALA A 65 6.01 47.00 -15.18
N GLU A 66 6.55 46.27 -14.20
CA GLU A 66 7.84 46.50 -13.50
C GLU A 66 7.62 47.32 -12.23
N GLU A 67 7.71 46.67 -11.07
CA GLU A 67 8.21 47.33 -9.86
C GLU A 67 8.91 46.30 -8.97
N ALA A 68 10.16 46.61 -8.63
CA ALA A 68 11.10 45.77 -7.92
C ALA A 68 10.81 45.68 -6.42
N ASN A 69 11.12 44.53 -5.81
CA ASN A 69 11.47 44.46 -4.39
C ASN A 69 12.56 43.38 -4.22
N PRO A 70 13.70 43.68 -3.55
CA PRO A 70 14.91 42.86 -3.64
C PRO A 70 15.01 41.83 -2.50
N ALA A 71 15.97 40.92 -2.67
CA ALA A 71 16.48 39.95 -1.70
C ALA A 71 15.66 38.66 -1.52
N GLY A 72 16.19 37.60 -2.14
CA GLY A 72 15.74 36.23 -1.93
C GLY A 72 16.36 35.33 -2.98
N THR A 73 17.70 35.17 -2.94
CA THR A 73 18.38 34.10 -3.67
C THR A 73 17.87 32.78 -3.11
N ALA A 74 16.76 32.28 -3.66
CA ALA A 74 16.27 30.95 -3.40
C ALA A 74 17.33 29.97 -3.91
N ARG A 75 18.11 29.44 -2.98
CA ARG A 75 18.99 28.31 -3.24
C ARG A 75 18.11 27.17 -3.75
N ALA A 76 18.54 26.57 -4.85
CA ALA A 76 18.08 25.27 -5.27
C ALA A 76 18.28 24.28 -4.10
N GLY A 77 17.21 23.58 -3.69
CA GLY A 77 17.33 22.29 -3.01
C GLY A 77 17.11 22.21 -1.50
N GLU A 78 16.36 23.11 -0.86
CA GLU A 78 15.81 22.83 0.47
C GLU A 78 14.38 22.28 0.30
N THR A 79 14.26 20.97 0.11
CA THR A 79 13.06 20.27 0.54
C THR A 79 12.91 20.54 2.04
N PRO A 80 11.76 21.04 2.52
CA PRO A 80 11.49 21.05 3.95
C PRO A 80 11.77 19.64 4.46
N ALA A 81 12.54 19.50 5.53
CA ALA A 81 12.58 18.25 6.28
C ALA A 81 11.14 18.03 6.76
N GLU A 82 10.35 17.27 5.99
CA GLU A 82 8.98 16.96 6.32
C GLU A 82 9.03 16.26 7.68
N THR A 83 8.41 16.89 8.67
CA THR A 83 8.36 16.35 10.02
C THR A 83 7.65 14.99 9.96
N PRO A 84 8.14 13.97 10.69
CA PRO A 84 7.49 12.66 10.71
C PRO A 84 6.02 12.80 11.06
N VAL A 85 5.17 12.05 10.35
CA VAL A 85 3.73 12.06 10.51
C VAL A 85 3.35 11.33 11.79
N GLU A 86 2.58 11.97 12.66
CA GLU A 86 2.05 11.30 13.85
C GLU A 86 0.97 10.29 13.48
N VAL A 87 0.98 9.13 14.14
CA VAL A 87 0.03 8.04 14.00
C VAL A 87 -0.20 7.34 15.34
N SER A 88 -1.34 6.67 15.51
CA SER A 88 -1.61 5.94 16.76
C SER A 88 -0.64 4.74 16.92
N PRO A 89 -0.43 4.24 18.15
CA PRO A 89 0.36 3.02 18.37
C PRO A 89 -0.15 1.81 17.58
N ALA A 90 -1.46 1.74 17.28
CA ALA A 90 -2.04 0.68 16.48
C ALA A 90 -1.68 0.82 15.00
N GLN A 91 -1.78 2.03 14.44
CA GLN A 91 -1.40 2.33 13.06
C GLN A 91 0.09 2.11 12.83
N HIS A 92 0.94 2.54 13.76
CA HIS A 92 2.39 2.34 13.65
C HIS A 92 2.75 0.85 13.61
N ARG A 93 2.08 0.00 14.40
CA ARG A 93 2.27 -1.46 14.32
C ARG A 93 1.89 -2.03 12.95
N ILE A 94 0.79 -1.57 12.35
CA ILE A 94 0.39 -2.03 11.01
C ILE A 94 1.44 -1.63 9.96
N LEU A 95 1.96 -0.41 10.03
CA LEU A 95 3.02 0.08 9.14
C LEU A 95 4.32 -0.74 9.24
N LEU A 96 4.67 -1.23 10.43
CA LEU A 96 5.82 -2.11 10.62
C LEU A 96 5.51 -3.57 10.21
N ASP A 97 4.33 -4.07 10.58
CA ASP A 97 3.92 -5.45 10.30
C ASP A 97 3.77 -5.71 8.79
N GLN A 98 3.27 -4.74 8.02
CA GLN A 98 3.13 -4.89 6.57
C GLN A 98 4.49 -5.06 5.86
N CYS A 99 5.59 -4.62 6.48
CA CYS A 99 6.93 -4.80 5.90
C CYS A 99 7.36 -6.25 5.81
N ARG A 100 6.70 -7.19 6.51
CA ARG A 100 7.00 -8.63 6.39
C ARG A 100 6.68 -9.19 5.00
N TYR A 101 5.77 -8.55 4.28
CA TYR A 101 5.30 -9.00 2.98
C TYR A 101 6.19 -8.56 1.82
N ALA A 102 7.08 -7.58 2.02
CA ALA A 102 7.92 -7.11 0.93
C ALA A 102 8.80 -8.25 0.39
N ASP A 103 8.85 -8.33 -0.94
CA ASP A 103 9.38 -9.46 -1.71
C ASP A 103 10.80 -9.92 -1.30
N THR A 104 11.72 -8.98 -1.12
CA THR A 104 13.14 -9.28 -0.82
C THR A 104 13.55 -8.80 0.57
N PRO A 105 14.57 -9.42 1.21
CA PRO A 105 15.11 -8.94 2.50
C PRO A 105 15.51 -7.46 2.47
N ALA A 106 16.09 -7.00 1.35
CA ALA A 106 16.47 -5.61 1.17
C ALA A 106 15.25 -4.67 1.10
N LEU A 107 14.15 -5.10 0.47
CA LEU A 107 12.89 -4.34 0.48
C LEU A 107 12.26 -4.30 1.86
N ARG A 108 12.32 -5.41 2.62
CA ARG A 108 11.82 -5.46 4.00
C ARG A 108 12.56 -4.48 4.92
N GLU A 109 13.88 -4.41 4.80
CA GLU A 109 14.70 -3.45 5.55
C GLU A 109 14.34 -2.02 5.17
N ARG A 110 14.30 -1.70 3.87
CA ARG A 110 13.91 -0.37 3.39
C ARG A 110 12.51 0.04 3.86
N CYS A 111 11.55 -0.89 3.83
CA CYS A 111 10.21 -0.65 4.33
C CYS A 111 10.22 -0.28 5.82
N ARG A 112 10.94 -1.04 6.65
CA ARG A 112 11.03 -0.76 8.09
C ARG A 112 11.69 0.59 8.36
N SER A 113 12.82 0.87 7.71
CA SER A 113 13.48 2.16 7.86
C SER A 113 12.61 3.33 7.41
N ALA A 114 11.86 3.19 6.31
CA ALA A 114 10.90 4.22 5.88
C ALA A 114 9.79 4.40 6.91
N ALA A 115 9.18 3.33 7.39
CA ALA A 115 8.11 3.40 8.39
C ALA A 115 8.58 4.09 9.69
N GLU A 116 9.80 3.82 10.15
CA GLU A 116 10.38 4.42 11.36
C GLU A 116 10.79 5.90 11.18
N ASN A 117 11.20 6.29 9.96
CA ASN A 117 11.60 7.67 9.68
C ASN A 117 10.40 8.57 9.38
N ASP A 118 9.42 8.05 8.64
CA ASP A 118 8.30 8.83 8.11
C ASP A 118 7.16 8.94 9.12
N TYR A 119 7.08 8.03 10.10
CA TYR A 119 6.00 7.98 11.07
C TYR A 119 6.51 7.98 12.51
N ARG A 120 5.79 8.69 13.38
CA ARG A 120 6.02 8.69 14.83
C ARG A 120 4.74 8.30 15.56
N THR A 121 4.89 7.57 16.65
CA THR A 121 3.76 7.29 17.54
C THR A 121 3.29 8.56 18.26
N GLY A 122 2.02 8.91 18.09
CA GLY A 122 1.34 10.08 18.65
C GLY A 122 -0.17 9.85 18.64
N GLU A 123 -0.92 10.85 18.19
CA GLU A 123 -2.38 10.73 18.02
C GLU A 123 -2.77 9.93 16.78
N GLU A 124 -4.00 9.41 16.76
CA GLU A 124 -4.53 8.72 15.59
C GLU A 124 -4.60 9.66 14.40
N ASN A 125 -4.12 9.16 13.26
CA ASN A 125 -4.17 9.90 12.01
C ASN A 125 -5.31 9.38 11.13
N PRO A 126 -6.46 10.08 11.05
CA PRO A 126 -7.59 9.64 10.23
C PRO A 126 -7.35 9.81 8.73
N SER A 127 -6.31 10.56 8.33
CA SER A 127 -5.93 10.76 6.93
C SER A 127 -5.03 9.64 6.40
N LEU A 128 -4.50 8.77 7.27
CA LEU A 128 -3.73 7.60 6.86
C LEU A 128 -4.66 6.53 6.27
N ASP A 129 -4.47 6.16 5.00
CA ASP A 129 -5.24 5.10 4.35
C ASP A 129 -4.90 3.74 4.95
N CYS A 130 -5.63 3.33 5.97
CA CYS A 130 -5.55 2.01 6.58
C CYS A 130 -6.72 1.14 6.11
N ARG A 131 -6.42 -0.01 5.52
CA ARG A 131 -7.42 -0.95 5.00
C ARG A 131 -7.11 -2.37 5.40
N THR A 132 -8.18 -3.15 5.55
CA THR A 132 -8.08 -4.58 5.84
C THR A 132 -8.75 -5.38 4.75
N TYR A 133 -8.00 -6.30 4.15
CA TYR A 133 -8.49 -7.24 3.15
C TYR A 133 -8.12 -8.65 3.60
N SER A 134 -9.10 -9.55 3.63
CA SER A 134 -8.89 -10.98 3.96
C SER A 134 -8.09 -11.22 5.24
N GLY A 135 -8.29 -10.38 6.27
CA GLY A 135 -7.59 -10.47 7.56
C GLY A 135 -6.19 -9.87 7.60
N VAL A 136 -5.73 -9.24 6.51
CA VAL A 136 -4.47 -8.50 6.47
C VAL A 136 -4.76 -7.01 6.47
N SER A 137 -4.22 -6.30 7.45
CA SER A 137 -4.27 -4.85 7.54
C SER A 137 -3.01 -4.23 6.94
N VAL A 138 -3.19 -3.18 6.15
CA VAL A 138 -2.11 -2.37 5.59
C VAL A 138 -2.46 -0.89 5.75
N CYS A 139 -1.44 -0.05 5.91
CA CYS A 139 -1.59 1.41 6.00
C CYS A 139 -0.65 2.10 5.00
N GLY A 140 -1.10 3.23 4.47
CA GLY A 140 -0.27 4.10 3.62
C GLY A 140 0.16 3.45 2.31
N VAL A 141 1.25 3.92 1.72
CA VAL A 141 1.74 3.40 0.44
C VAL A 141 2.50 2.09 0.65
N LEU A 142 2.26 1.10 -0.22
CA LEU A 142 2.96 -0.18 -0.16
C LEU A 142 4.25 -0.13 -0.99
N PRO A 143 5.38 -0.63 -0.47
CA PRO A 143 6.64 -0.68 -1.21
C PRO A 143 6.65 -1.85 -2.21
N LEU A 144 5.87 -1.71 -3.30
CA LEU A 144 5.74 -2.74 -4.33
C LEU A 144 7.01 -2.87 -5.18
N SER A 145 7.52 -4.10 -5.28
CA SER A 145 8.47 -4.51 -6.30
C SER A 145 7.87 -4.41 -7.71
N GLU A 146 8.71 -4.47 -8.74
CA GLU A 146 8.24 -4.44 -10.14
C GLU A 146 7.28 -5.61 -10.46
N ARG A 147 7.53 -6.79 -9.88
CA ARG A 147 6.68 -7.97 -10.05
C ARG A 147 5.29 -7.73 -9.46
N GLU A 148 5.23 -7.28 -8.21
CA GLU A 148 3.97 -7.01 -7.50
C GLU A 148 3.19 -5.88 -8.17
N ARG A 149 3.88 -4.85 -8.67
CA ARG A 149 3.26 -3.75 -9.41
C ARG A 149 2.60 -4.23 -10.70
N LYS A 150 3.30 -5.07 -11.48
CA LYS A 150 2.74 -5.69 -12.68
C LYS A 150 1.56 -6.62 -12.36
N CYS A 151 1.62 -7.35 -11.26
CA CYS A 151 0.49 -8.14 -10.75
C CYS A 151 -0.71 -7.24 -10.46
N ALA A 152 -0.50 -6.13 -9.73
CA ALA A 152 -1.56 -5.19 -9.35
C ALA A 152 -2.20 -4.53 -10.58
N GLU A 153 -1.40 -4.11 -11.55
CA GLU A 153 -1.88 -3.57 -12.83
C GLU A 153 -2.72 -4.59 -13.61
N THR A 154 -2.26 -5.85 -13.67
CA THR A 154 -2.98 -6.93 -14.36
C THR A 154 -4.31 -7.25 -13.67
N ALA A 155 -4.30 -7.34 -12.34
CA ALA A 155 -5.50 -7.60 -11.55
C ALA A 155 -6.50 -6.44 -11.63
N ALA A 156 -6.01 -5.19 -11.62
CA ALA A 156 -6.84 -4.00 -11.80
C ALA A 156 -7.47 -3.95 -13.21
N ALA A 157 -6.71 -4.27 -14.25
CA ALA A 157 -7.22 -4.40 -15.61
C ALA A 157 -8.28 -5.52 -15.75
N GLY A 158 -8.19 -6.55 -14.90
CA GLY A 158 -9.20 -7.61 -14.77
C GLY A 158 -10.45 -7.22 -13.98
N GLY A 159 -10.55 -5.99 -13.48
CA GLY A 159 -11.72 -5.45 -12.78
C GLY A 159 -11.62 -5.37 -11.25
N LEU A 160 -10.46 -5.67 -10.65
CA LEU A 160 -10.25 -5.39 -9.23
C LEU A 160 -10.05 -3.88 -8.98
N PRO A 161 -10.54 -3.33 -7.86
CA PRO A 161 -10.15 -1.99 -7.44
C PRO A 161 -8.63 -1.92 -7.25
N SER A 162 -7.97 -0.88 -7.78
CA SER A 162 -6.51 -0.76 -7.76
C SER A 162 -5.91 -0.99 -6.39
N ARG A 163 -6.51 -0.39 -5.36
CA ARG A 163 -6.01 -0.53 -3.98
C ARG A 163 -6.11 -1.96 -3.44
N ARG A 164 -7.16 -2.69 -3.82
CA ARG A 164 -7.30 -4.11 -3.46
C ARG A 164 -6.29 -4.97 -4.22
N ALA A 165 -6.10 -4.69 -5.51
CA ALA A 165 -5.13 -5.39 -6.35
C ALA A 165 -3.70 -5.25 -5.80
N GLU A 166 -3.30 -4.03 -5.40
CA GLU A 166 -2.00 -3.78 -4.76
C GLU A 166 -1.80 -4.63 -3.51
N VAL A 167 -2.80 -4.66 -2.62
CA VAL A 167 -2.71 -5.44 -1.38
C VAL A 167 -2.64 -6.94 -1.66
N GLU A 168 -3.53 -7.46 -2.52
CA GLU A 168 -3.56 -8.90 -2.83
C GLU A 168 -2.24 -9.37 -3.45
N CYS A 169 -1.65 -8.56 -4.35
CA CYS A 169 -0.36 -8.87 -4.96
C CYS A 169 0.82 -8.69 -4.00
N TYR A 170 0.74 -7.74 -3.06
CA TYR A 170 1.79 -7.53 -2.05
C TYR A 170 1.84 -8.65 -1.00
N VAL A 171 0.68 -9.18 -0.59
CA VAL A 171 0.61 -10.25 0.42
C VAL A 171 0.75 -11.65 -0.17
N SER A 172 0.76 -11.76 -1.50
CA SER A 172 0.90 -13.02 -2.25
C SER A 172 2.16 -13.00 -3.14
N PRO A 173 3.37 -12.88 -2.55
CA PRO A 173 4.63 -12.71 -3.30
C PRO A 173 5.03 -13.92 -4.15
#